data_AF-F5Y7B7-F1
#
_entry.id   AF-F5Y7B7-F1
#
_cell.length_a   1.000
_cell.length_b   1.000
_cell.length_c   1.000
_cell.angle_alpha   90.00
_cell.angle_beta   90.00
_cell.angle_gamma   90.00
#
_symmetry.space_group_name_H-M   'P 1'
#
loop_
_entity.id
_entity.type
_entity.pdbx_description
1 polymer ?
#
loop_
_entity_poly.entity_id
_entity_poly.type
_entity_poly.pdbx_seq_one_letter_code
_entity_poly.pdbx_strand_id
1 'polypeptide(L)'
;MKAIKIVSTLLAICVVVFILAACGDKGDPTSPPESPVILADAIQAGITASTAAGTQADPYVIALNVRAADLASGSGDSYDPLGALFATLPPDSYVKIDLSRSNITVLGDAGWDGIDLRTNTDKLAGIVLPSSLISIGDNAFFECVGLISVTIPNSVTSIGDWAFSDCIGLASVTIPNSVTSIGDGTFSGCSGLTSVTIPNSVTSIGDRAFQDCPGLTAIQVNANNTNYSSEGGVLFNKMKTTLVSYPAGKSDTAYTIPNSVTSINDSAFSDCIELTSVTIPDSVTSIGDYTFSGCSGLTSVTIPNSATSIGAFAFQVCSGLTSVTIPNSITSIGNAAFNYCSGLTSVTIPNSVTSIGDVAFSHCYGLTEIQVDANNASYSSEEGVLFNKMKTTLVGYPIGKNAAVYTIPNSVTSIGYAAFASCRWLTSVTIPNSVTSIGAFAFQVCSGLTSVTIPNSVASIGIYAFDYCSGLTSVTIKRYAPAESPALTIISYGIFDSCPVLAHIDVPSSEAETAYKAALNWSDYADKISVKPE
;
A
#
# COMPACT_ATOMS: atom_id res chain seq x y z
N MET A 1 13.30 -24.86 71.37
CA MET A 1 13.73 -26.16 70.79
C MET A 1 12.73 -27.24 71.19
N LYS A 2 11.86 -27.64 70.29
CA LYS A 2 11.05 -28.88 70.38
C LYS A 2 10.62 -29.27 68.97
N ALA A 3 10.61 -30.56 68.75
CA ALA A 3 10.50 -31.23 67.47
C ALA A 3 9.08 -31.77 67.24
N ILE A 4 8.72 -31.93 65.96
CA ILE A 4 8.02 -33.08 65.37
C ILE A 4 6.49 -33.25 65.59
N LYS A 5 5.81 -33.47 64.43
CA LYS A 5 4.65 -34.34 64.08
C LYS A 5 3.23 -33.75 63.90
N ILE A 6 2.66 -34.12 62.72
CA ILE A 6 1.28 -34.62 62.42
C ILE A 6 0.17 -33.56 62.28
N VAL A 7 -0.84 -33.59 61.39
CA VAL A 7 -1.36 -34.36 60.22
C VAL A 7 -2.57 -33.54 59.68
N SER A 8 -3.00 -33.82 58.43
CA SER A 8 -4.36 -33.68 57.83
C SER A 8 -4.98 -32.32 57.46
N THR A 9 -5.20 -32.18 56.14
CA THR A 9 -6.51 -32.02 55.43
C THR A 9 -7.35 -30.73 55.60
N LEU A 10 -8.05 -30.38 54.51
CA LEU A 10 -9.12 -29.36 54.28
C LEU A 10 -8.59 -27.96 53.89
N LEU A 11 -9.07 -27.29 52.84
CA LEU A 11 -10.43 -27.25 52.30
C LEU A 11 -10.43 -26.93 50.78
N ALA A 12 -11.25 -27.66 50.04
CA ALA A 12 -11.72 -27.28 48.72
C ALA A 12 -12.87 -26.24 48.84
N ILE A 13 -13.23 -25.61 47.71
CA ILE A 13 -14.56 -25.06 47.36
C ILE A 13 -14.79 -23.55 47.55
N CYS A 14 -15.04 -22.92 46.38
CA CYS A 14 -15.86 -21.75 46.06
C CYS A 14 -15.58 -20.39 46.73
N VAL A 15 -15.13 -19.43 45.93
CA VAL A 15 -15.71 -18.08 45.95
C VAL A 15 -16.31 -17.81 44.56
N VAL A 16 -17.60 -18.12 44.49
CA VAL A 16 -18.54 -17.47 43.60
C VAL A 16 -18.67 -16.02 44.09
N VAL A 17 -18.35 -15.04 43.25
CA VAL A 17 -18.86 -13.68 43.44
C VAL A 17 -19.97 -13.46 42.43
N PHE A 18 -21.18 -13.86 42.85
CA PHE A 18 -22.40 -13.18 42.42
C PHE A 18 -22.42 -11.83 43.16
N ILE A 19 -22.57 -10.74 42.42
CA ILE A 19 -23.22 -9.55 42.95
C ILE A 19 -24.51 -9.39 42.15
N LEU A 20 -25.60 -9.83 42.75
CA LEU A 20 -26.96 -9.35 42.48
C LEU A 20 -27.63 -9.13 43.84
N ALA A 21 -28.44 -8.08 43.87
CA ALA A 21 -29.32 -7.55 44.94
C ALA A 21 -28.67 -6.60 45.96
N ALA A 22 -29.28 -5.51 46.42
CA ALA A 22 -30.35 -4.59 45.99
C ALA A 22 -30.76 -3.80 47.26
N CYS A 23 -30.92 -2.48 47.14
CA CYS A 23 -31.83 -1.61 47.89
C CYS A 23 -31.46 -0.18 47.47
N GLY A 24 -32.30 0.66 46.87
CA GLY A 24 -33.73 0.63 46.67
C GLY A 24 -34.12 2.10 46.64
N ASP A 25 -34.43 2.66 45.47
CA ASP A 25 -35.37 3.76 45.40
C ASP A 25 -36.05 3.78 44.04
N LYS A 26 -37.38 3.89 44.09
CA LYS A 26 -38.20 4.13 42.92
C LYS A 26 -38.12 5.63 42.62
N GLY A 27 -37.56 6.00 41.48
CA GLY A 27 -37.83 7.31 40.90
C GLY A 27 -36.68 7.88 40.08
N ASP A 28 -36.76 7.74 38.75
CA ASP A 28 -36.69 8.84 37.78
C ASP A 28 -36.35 8.27 36.37
N PRO A 29 -37.28 8.29 35.40
CA PRO A 29 -37.01 7.85 34.03
C PRO A 29 -36.16 8.83 33.20
N THR A 30 -35.52 9.84 33.80
CA THR A 30 -34.73 10.87 33.09
C THR A 30 -33.24 10.95 33.46
N SER A 31 -32.70 9.98 34.21
CA SER A 31 -31.25 9.93 34.49
C SER A 31 -30.47 9.32 33.30
N PRO A 32 -29.37 9.96 32.85
CA PRO A 32 -28.50 9.38 31.82
C PRO A 32 -27.85 8.09 32.36
N PRO A 33 -27.54 7.09 31.51
CA PRO A 33 -26.90 5.86 31.97
C PRO A 33 -25.59 6.20 32.68
N GLU A 34 -25.38 5.56 33.84
CA GLU A 34 -24.12 5.67 34.60
C GLU A 34 -22.92 5.47 33.66
N SER A 35 -22.00 6.44 33.67
CA SER A 35 -20.75 6.42 32.91
C SER A 35 -19.99 5.10 33.12
N PRO A 36 -19.17 4.66 32.15
CA PRO A 36 -18.44 3.38 32.20
C PRO A 36 -17.28 3.44 33.20
N VAL A 37 -17.60 3.47 34.50
CA VAL A 37 -16.64 3.57 35.61
C VAL A 37 -16.21 2.16 36.08
N ILE A 38 -16.94 1.12 35.72
CA ILE A 38 -16.71 -0.26 36.22
C ILE A 38 -15.50 -0.94 35.55
N LEU A 39 -15.07 -0.50 34.36
CA LEU A 39 -13.96 -1.14 33.62
C LEU A 39 -12.59 -0.69 34.12
N ALA A 40 -12.40 0.59 34.45
CA ALA A 40 -11.09 1.14 34.82
C ALA A 40 -10.62 0.67 36.21
N ASP A 41 -11.51 0.65 37.21
CA ASP A 41 -11.12 0.45 38.61
C ASP A 41 -10.74 -1.00 38.95
N ALA A 42 -11.38 -1.99 38.32
CA ALA A 42 -11.05 -3.40 38.54
C ALA A 42 -9.74 -3.83 37.86
N ILE A 43 -9.40 -3.19 36.73
CA ILE A 43 -8.18 -3.48 35.97
C ILE A 43 -6.96 -2.80 36.63
N GLN A 44 -7.13 -1.58 37.14
CA GLN A 44 -6.09 -0.83 37.86
C GLN A 44 -5.54 -1.61 39.08
N ALA A 45 -6.41 -2.31 39.82
CA ALA A 45 -6.05 -3.02 41.06
C ALA A 45 -5.21 -4.30 40.82
N GLY A 46 -5.36 -4.95 39.66
CA GLY A 46 -4.59 -6.14 39.28
C GLY A 46 -3.20 -5.80 38.70
N ILE A 47 -3.13 -4.76 37.88
CA ILE A 47 -1.87 -4.27 37.26
C ILE A 47 -0.95 -3.64 38.31
N THR A 48 -1.51 -2.88 39.26
CA THR A 48 -0.71 -2.25 40.33
C THR A 48 0.02 -3.24 41.24
N ALA A 49 -0.37 -4.52 41.27
CA ALA A 49 0.32 -5.57 42.03
C ALA A 49 1.51 -6.22 41.28
N SER A 50 1.62 -6.05 39.96
CA SER A 50 2.70 -6.60 39.14
C SER A 50 3.63 -5.51 38.64
N THR A 51 4.92 -5.56 38.98
CA THR A 51 5.93 -4.61 38.47
C THR A 51 6.69 -5.12 37.24
N ALA A 52 6.44 -6.36 36.80
CA ALA A 52 7.14 -6.97 35.67
C ALA A 52 6.28 -6.94 34.40
N ALA A 53 6.82 -6.43 33.29
CA ALA A 53 6.13 -6.32 32.01
C ALA A 53 5.64 -7.69 31.50
N GLY A 54 4.40 -7.73 30.99
CA GLY A 54 3.88 -8.91 30.28
C GLY A 54 4.65 -9.13 28.99
N THR A 55 5.10 -10.35 28.74
CA THR A 55 5.83 -10.69 27.50
C THR A 55 4.87 -11.16 26.42
N GLN A 56 5.27 -11.20 25.15
CA GLN A 56 4.39 -11.69 24.08
C GLN A 56 3.96 -13.17 24.29
N ALA A 57 4.82 -13.97 24.94
CA ALA A 57 4.53 -15.36 25.30
C ALA A 57 3.69 -15.52 26.58
N ASP A 58 3.74 -14.53 27.48
CA ASP A 58 2.98 -14.47 28.73
C ASP A 58 2.46 -13.03 28.96
N PRO A 59 1.43 -12.62 28.19
CA PRO A 59 0.91 -11.25 28.22
C PRO A 59 -0.01 -11.03 29.42
N TYR A 60 -0.21 -9.77 29.81
CA TYR A 60 -1.26 -9.43 30.77
C TYR A 60 -2.63 -9.79 30.21
N VAL A 61 -3.41 -10.56 30.98
CA VAL A 61 -4.79 -10.90 30.58
C VAL A 61 -5.75 -9.84 31.13
N ILE A 62 -6.44 -9.16 30.24
CA ILE A 62 -7.45 -8.15 30.56
C ILE A 62 -8.81 -8.70 30.16
N ALA A 63 -9.60 -9.11 31.14
CA ALA A 63 -10.96 -9.57 30.91
C ALA A 63 -11.93 -8.39 30.89
N LEU A 64 -12.62 -8.19 29.76
CA LEU A 64 -13.61 -7.14 29.59
C LEU A 64 -15.01 -7.75 29.51
N ASN A 65 -15.97 -7.11 30.17
CA ASN A 65 -17.37 -7.48 30.11
C ASN A 65 -18.17 -6.31 29.55
N VAL A 66 -18.10 -6.15 28.23
CA VAL A 66 -18.75 -5.07 27.48
C VAL A 66 -20.11 -5.56 26.99
N ARG A 67 -21.18 -4.81 27.27
CA ARG A 67 -22.51 -5.12 26.73
C ARG A 67 -22.73 -4.30 25.47
N ALA A 68 -23.47 -4.82 24.49
CA ALA A 68 -23.85 -4.05 23.28
C ALA A 68 -24.48 -2.68 23.60
N ALA A 69 -25.24 -2.57 24.69
CA ALA A 69 -25.82 -1.30 25.13
C ALA A 69 -24.78 -0.25 25.58
N ASP A 70 -23.59 -0.70 26.01
CA ASP A 70 -22.49 0.17 26.44
C ASP A 70 -21.70 0.73 25.22
N LEU A 71 -21.90 0.16 24.03
CA LEU A 71 -21.28 0.58 22.76
C LEU A 71 -22.19 1.51 21.92
N ALA A 72 -23.51 1.46 22.15
CA ALA A 72 -24.52 2.13 21.33
C ALA A 72 -24.68 3.65 21.58
N SER A 73 -23.86 4.27 22.44
CA SER A 73 -24.05 5.68 22.85
C SER A 73 -22.93 6.65 22.49
N GLY A 74 -21.91 6.22 21.73
CA GLY A 74 -20.79 7.08 21.34
C GLY A 74 -20.97 7.71 19.97
N SER A 75 -21.71 8.82 19.85
CA SER A 75 -21.62 9.65 18.65
C SER A 75 -20.27 10.39 18.61
N GLY A 76 -19.30 9.87 17.85
CA GLY A 76 -18.10 10.60 17.42
C GLY A 76 -16.76 10.02 17.85
N ASP A 77 -15.96 9.61 16.87
CA ASP A 77 -14.49 9.57 16.69
C ASP A 77 -13.51 9.45 17.89
N SER A 78 -13.91 9.11 19.13
CA SER A 78 -12.97 9.18 20.28
C SER A 78 -13.20 8.25 21.46
N TYR A 79 -14.13 7.29 21.40
CA TYR A 79 -14.25 6.31 22.48
C TYR A 79 -13.19 5.20 22.33
N ASP A 80 -11.99 5.49 22.83
CA ASP A 80 -10.87 4.55 22.96
C ASP A 80 -10.67 4.17 24.45
N PRO A 81 -11.53 3.32 25.02
CA PRO A 81 -11.40 2.90 26.41
C PRO A 81 -10.14 2.06 26.66
N LEU A 82 -9.56 1.50 25.59
CA LEU A 82 -8.37 0.66 25.69
C LEU A 82 -7.08 1.48 25.69
N GLY A 83 -7.00 2.60 24.98
CA GLY A 83 -5.81 3.45 24.96
C GLY A 83 -5.45 4.01 26.33
N ALA A 84 -6.44 4.49 27.09
CA ALA A 84 -6.23 4.93 28.47
C ALA A 84 -5.71 3.79 29.37
N LEU A 85 -6.21 2.58 29.16
CA LEU A 85 -5.78 1.39 29.87
C LEU A 85 -4.33 0.99 29.51
N PHE A 86 -4.00 0.94 28.21
CA PHE A 86 -2.67 0.60 27.72
C PHE A 86 -1.60 1.60 28.19
N ALA A 87 -1.97 2.87 28.42
CA ALA A 87 -1.08 3.90 28.96
C ALA A 87 -0.66 3.66 30.42
N THR A 88 -1.40 2.84 31.18
CA THR A 88 -1.08 2.51 32.58
C THR A 88 -0.12 1.32 32.73
N LEU A 89 0.10 0.56 31.65
CA LEU A 89 0.96 -0.62 31.67
C LEU A 89 2.45 -0.24 31.62
N PRO A 90 3.36 -1.06 32.17
CA PRO A 90 4.80 -0.89 31.96
C PRO A 90 5.15 -0.78 30.47
N PRO A 91 6.20 0.00 30.10
CA PRO A 91 6.72 0.03 28.74
C PRO A 91 6.99 -1.40 28.21
N ASP A 92 6.75 -1.62 26.92
CA ASP A 92 6.94 -2.91 26.23
C ASP A 92 6.05 -4.07 26.71
N SER A 93 4.97 -3.77 27.45
CA SER A 93 4.02 -4.81 27.90
C SER A 93 3.10 -5.27 26.78
N TYR A 94 2.94 -6.58 26.68
CA TYR A 94 1.92 -7.21 25.84
C TYR A 94 0.66 -7.55 26.63
N VAL A 95 -0.46 -7.53 25.94
CA VAL A 95 -1.80 -7.77 26.50
C VAL A 95 -2.56 -8.80 25.68
N LYS A 96 -3.31 -9.63 26.40
CA LYS A 96 -4.36 -10.46 25.84
C LYS A 96 -5.72 -9.96 26.32
N ILE A 97 -6.58 -9.58 25.39
CA ILE A 97 -7.95 -9.15 25.71
C ILE A 97 -8.87 -10.37 25.75
N ASP A 98 -9.61 -10.55 26.83
CA ASP A 98 -10.63 -11.59 26.94
C ASP A 98 -12.03 -10.96 26.90
N LEU A 99 -12.71 -11.08 25.76
CA LEU A 99 -14.08 -10.63 25.55
C LEU A 99 -15.10 -11.74 25.76
N SER A 100 -14.74 -12.94 26.25
CA SER A 100 -15.64 -14.10 26.34
C SER A 100 -16.94 -13.86 27.13
N ARG A 101 -16.93 -12.88 28.04
CA ARG A 101 -18.09 -12.48 28.85
C ARG A 101 -18.91 -11.34 28.23
N SER A 102 -18.39 -10.71 27.19
CA SER A 102 -19.03 -9.60 26.49
C SER A 102 -20.18 -10.10 25.63
N ASN A 103 -21.21 -9.27 25.46
CA ASN A 103 -22.36 -9.55 24.61
C ASN A 103 -22.35 -8.60 23.41
N ILE A 104 -21.39 -8.84 22.51
CA ILE A 104 -21.13 -8.05 21.31
C ILE A 104 -21.46 -8.92 20.09
N THR A 105 -22.15 -8.35 19.11
CA THR A 105 -22.55 -9.03 17.86
C THR A 105 -21.72 -8.61 16.66
N VAL A 106 -21.10 -7.43 16.68
CA VAL A 106 -20.23 -6.92 15.60
C VAL A 106 -18.95 -6.36 16.23
N LEU A 107 -17.80 -6.67 15.65
CA LEU A 107 -16.51 -6.13 16.08
C LEU A 107 -15.86 -5.40 14.89
N GLY A 108 -15.69 -4.07 15.03
CA GLY A 108 -15.25 -3.18 13.95
C GLY A 108 -16.34 -2.97 12.90
N ASP A 109 -16.70 -1.73 12.60
CA ASP A 109 -17.49 -1.32 11.43
C ASP A 109 -17.34 0.21 11.24
N ALA A 110 -17.56 0.72 10.04
CA ALA A 110 -17.55 2.13 9.64
C ALA A 110 -18.57 3.01 10.42
N GLY A 111 -19.40 2.39 11.27
CA GLY A 111 -20.36 3.05 12.17
C GLY A 111 -19.93 3.18 13.64
N TRP A 112 -18.72 2.74 14.03
CA TRP A 112 -18.19 2.79 15.41
C TRP A 112 -19.10 2.16 16.49
N ASP A 113 -19.89 1.15 16.15
CA ASP A 113 -20.77 0.44 17.08
C ASP A 113 -20.06 -0.70 17.86
N GLY A 114 -18.72 -0.60 18.01
CA GLY A 114 -17.85 -1.65 18.54
C GLY A 114 -16.70 -1.17 19.44
N ILE A 115 -15.90 -2.11 19.97
CA ILE A 115 -14.63 -1.81 20.67
C ILE A 115 -13.57 -1.50 19.61
N ASP A 116 -12.95 -0.32 19.63
CA ASP A 116 -11.79 -0.03 18.79
C ASP A 116 -10.56 -0.78 19.34
N LEU A 117 -10.04 -1.71 18.54
CA LEU A 117 -8.84 -2.49 18.85
C LEU A 117 -7.60 -1.98 18.10
N ARG A 118 -7.72 -0.92 17.31
CA ARG A 118 -6.63 -0.34 16.51
C ARG A 118 -5.72 0.58 17.34
N THR A 119 -6.01 0.79 18.60
CA THR A 119 -5.14 1.58 19.49
C THR A 119 -4.13 0.64 20.17
N ASN A 120 -2.85 0.99 20.13
CA ASN A 120 -1.74 0.18 20.69
C ASN A 120 -1.63 -1.22 20.06
N THR A 121 -1.72 -1.26 18.73
CA THR A 121 -1.66 -2.49 17.92
C THR A 121 -0.41 -3.34 18.13
N ASP A 122 0.68 -2.72 18.55
CA ASP A 122 1.96 -3.34 18.91
C ASP A 122 1.91 -4.14 20.21
N LYS A 123 0.98 -3.81 21.11
CA LYS A 123 0.85 -4.44 22.43
C LYS A 123 -0.17 -5.57 22.47
N LEU A 124 -1.10 -5.66 21.52
CA LEU A 124 -2.13 -6.69 21.52
C LEU A 124 -1.56 -8.04 21.08
N ALA A 125 -1.16 -8.91 22.01
CA ALA A 125 -0.63 -10.24 21.70
C ALA A 125 -1.71 -11.29 21.38
N GLY A 126 -2.94 -11.09 21.85
CA GLY A 126 -4.02 -12.04 21.65
C GLY A 126 -5.41 -11.50 22.01
N ILE A 127 -6.43 -12.13 21.46
CA ILE A 127 -7.82 -11.84 21.81
C ILE A 127 -8.65 -13.12 21.94
N VAL A 128 -9.55 -13.15 22.92
CA VAL A 128 -10.62 -14.16 23.02
C VAL A 128 -11.93 -13.50 22.61
N LEU A 129 -12.49 -13.92 21.49
CA LEU A 129 -13.74 -13.37 20.94
C LEU A 129 -14.98 -13.98 21.64
N PRO A 130 -16.07 -13.21 21.84
CA PRO A 130 -17.27 -13.72 22.47
C PRO A 130 -18.05 -14.66 21.55
N SER A 131 -18.73 -15.65 22.11
CA SER A 131 -19.60 -16.57 21.35
C SER A 131 -20.86 -15.91 20.79
N SER A 132 -21.16 -14.67 21.19
CA SER A 132 -22.26 -13.86 20.62
C SER A 132 -21.88 -13.16 19.32
N LEU A 133 -20.60 -13.17 18.94
CA LEU A 133 -20.09 -12.41 17.79
C LEU A 133 -20.62 -12.99 16.48
N ILE A 134 -21.26 -12.17 15.66
CA ILE A 134 -21.86 -12.55 14.37
C ILE A 134 -21.01 -12.09 13.20
N SER A 135 -20.34 -10.95 13.30
CA SER A 135 -19.43 -10.46 12.26
C SER A 135 -18.20 -9.80 12.85
N ILE A 136 -17.11 -9.90 12.10
CA ILE A 136 -15.94 -9.03 12.24
C ILE A 136 -16.05 -8.07 11.05
N GLY A 137 -16.25 -6.78 11.28
CA GLY A 137 -16.38 -5.82 10.19
C GLY A 137 -15.05 -5.20 9.80
N ASP A 138 -15.14 -4.12 9.04
CA ASP A 138 -14.01 -3.57 8.32
C ASP A 138 -12.95 -3.00 9.26
N ASN A 139 -11.68 -3.22 8.91
CA ASN A 139 -10.50 -2.76 9.65
C ASN A 139 -10.44 -3.17 11.15
N ALA A 140 -11.23 -4.16 11.60
CA ALA A 140 -11.38 -4.50 13.02
C ALA A 140 -10.07 -4.75 13.78
N PHE A 141 -9.09 -5.36 13.12
CA PHE A 141 -7.73 -5.61 13.60
C PHE A 141 -6.66 -5.02 12.66
N PHE A 142 -7.01 -3.98 11.91
CA PHE A 142 -6.06 -3.32 11.01
C PHE A 142 -4.78 -2.94 11.76
N GLU A 143 -3.63 -3.29 11.18
CA GLU A 143 -2.29 -3.06 11.72
C GLU A 143 -2.04 -3.64 13.12
N CYS A 144 -2.80 -4.64 13.59
CA CYS A 144 -2.57 -5.34 14.87
C CYS A 144 -1.27 -6.17 14.85
N VAL A 145 -0.11 -5.49 14.78
CA VAL A 145 1.21 -6.09 14.55
C VAL A 145 1.65 -7.05 15.66
N GLY A 146 1.17 -6.86 16.89
CA GLY A 146 1.46 -7.74 18.02
C GLY A 146 0.66 -9.04 18.03
N LEU A 147 -0.44 -9.13 17.28
CA LEU A 147 -1.42 -10.21 17.38
C LEU A 147 -0.87 -11.50 16.77
N ILE A 148 -0.62 -12.52 17.60
CA ILE A 148 -0.01 -13.78 17.12
C ILE A 148 -1.04 -14.76 16.56
N SER A 149 -2.22 -14.83 17.18
CA SER A 149 -3.26 -15.78 16.81
C SER A 149 -4.65 -15.27 17.19
N VAL A 150 -5.64 -15.65 16.39
CA VAL A 150 -7.05 -15.39 16.67
C VAL A 150 -7.86 -16.65 16.36
N THR A 151 -8.76 -17.00 17.27
CA THR A 151 -9.76 -18.05 17.05
C THR A 151 -11.10 -17.38 16.80
N ILE A 152 -11.59 -17.46 15.57
CA ILE A 152 -12.88 -16.89 15.18
C ILE A 152 -13.99 -17.86 15.62
N PRO A 153 -14.99 -17.41 16.41
CA PRO A 153 -16.02 -18.30 16.93
C PRO A 153 -17.00 -18.73 15.83
N ASN A 154 -17.59 -19.92 15.97
CA ASN A 154 -18.55 -20.51 15.01
C ASN A 154 -19.87 -19.72 14.86
N SER A 155 -20.06 -18.67 15.65
CA SER A 155 -21.17 -17.73 15.50
C SER A 155 -20.94 -16.71 14.38
N VAL A 156 -19.67 -16.51 13.96
CA VAL A 156 -19.31 -15.50 12.96
C VAL A 156 -19.62 -15.98 11.55
N THR A 157 -20.36 -15.18 10.80
CA THR A 157 -20.78 -15.48 9.42
C THR A 157 -20.02 -14.70 8.36
N SER A 158 -19.38 -13.59 8.70
CA SER A 158 -18.62 -12.76 7.76
C SER A 158 -17.41 -12.10 8.41
N ILE A 159 -16.37 -11.92 7.61
CA ILE A 159 -15.17 -11.14 7.94
C ILE A 159 -15.05 -10.02 6.91
N GLY A 160 -15.04 -8.78 7.37
CA GLY A 160 -15.04 -7.56 6.56
C GLY A 160 -13.72 -7.25 5.88
N ASP A 161 -13.73 -6.14 5.17
CA ASP A 161 -12.61 -5.66 4.37
C ASP A 161 -11.47 -5.20 5.29
N TRP A 162 -10.24 -5.55 4.95
CA TRP A 162 -9.03 -5.19 5.69
C TRP A 162 -9.05 -5.59 7.18
N ALA A 163 -9.94 -6.52 7.57
CA ALA A 163 -10.22 -6.82 8.98
C ALA A 163 -9.00 -7.30 9.76
N PHE A 164 -8.03 -7.96 9.11
CA PHE A 164 -6.75 -8.36 9.69
C PHE A 164 -5.56 -7.86 8.86
N SER A 165 -5.74 -6.81 8.04
CA SER A 165 -4.63 -6.26 7.24
C SER A 165 -3.49 -5.83 8.16
N ASP A 166 -2.25 -6.08 7.73
CA ASP A 166 -1.02 -5.70 8.41
C ASP A 166 -0.91 -6.24 9.85
N CYS A 167 -1.63 -7.33 10.16
CA CYS A 167 -1.40 -8.15 11.34
C CYS A 167 -0.10 -8.96 11.16
N ILE A 168 1.05 -8.29 11.11
CA ILE A 168 2.34 -8.92 10.73
C ILE A 168 2.75 -10.07 11.67
N GLY A 169 2.31 -10.05 12.94
CA GLY A 169 2.57 -11.12 13.91
C GLY A 169 1.67 -12.35 13.76
N LEU A 170 0.57 -12.26 12.99
CA LEU A 170 -0.47 -13.29 12.93
C LEU A 170 0.05 -14.54 12.25
N ALA A 171 0.44 -15.54 13.04
CA ALA A 171 1.06 -16.77 12.55
C ALA A 171 0.05 -17.76 11.96
N SER A 172 -1.19 -17.74 12.49
CA SER A 172 -2.26 -18.64 12.09
C SER A 172 -3.63 -18.03 12.36
N VAL A 173 -4.58 -18.30 11.46
CA VAL A 173 -6.00 -17.99 11.63
C VAL A 173 -6.84 -19.25 11.39
N THR A 174 -7.81 -19.49 12.26
CA THR A 174 -8.82 -20.54 12.04
C THR A 174 -10.12 -19.88 11.61
N ILE A 175 -10.51 -20.11 10.34
CA ILE A 175 -11.77 -19.63 9.78
C ILE A 175 -12.84 -20.71 9.97
N PRO A 176 -13.90 -20.48 10.77
CA PRO A 176 -14.90 -21.50 11.07
C PRO A 176 -15.85 -21.74 9.89
N ASN A 177 -16.50 -22.91 9.87
CA ASN A 177 -17.47 -23.31 8.84
C ASN A 177 -18.78 -22.50 8.85
N SER A 178 -18.89 -21.50 9.73
CA SER A 178 -19.99 -20.53 9.72
C SER A 178 -19.72 -19.34 8.81
N VAL A 179 -18.45 -19.05 8.50
CA VAL A 179 -18.06 -17.92 7.64
C VAL A 179 -18.42 -18.22 6.19
N THR A 180 -19.19 -17.32 5.58
CA THR A 180 -19.59 -17.41 4.17
C THR A 180 -18.80 -16.46 3.27
N SER A 181 -18.23 -15.38 3.82
CA SER A 181 -17.47 -14.38 3.06
C SER A 181 -16.21 -13.91 3.79
N ILE A 182 -15.13 -13.75 3.01
CA ILE A 182 -13.88 -13.08 3.39
C ILE A 182 -13.79 -11.82 2.52
N GLY A 183 -13.68 -10.65 3.14
CA GLY A 183 -13.65 -9.35 2.46
C GLY A 183 -12.37 -9.06 1.67
N ASP A 184 -12.33 -7.90 1.04
CA ASP A 184 -11.19 -7.38 0.30
C ASP A 184 -10.03 -7.11 1.27
N GLY A 185 -8.81 -7.51 0.90
CA GLY A 185 -7.63 -7.23 1.70
C GLY A 185 -7.62 -7.82 3.12
N THR A 186 -8.55 -8.74 3.47
CA THR A 186 -8.75 -9.19 4.86
C THR A 186 -7.46 -9.62 5.56
N PHE A 187 -6.54 -10.33 4.90
CA PHE A 187 -5.23 -10.73 5.44
C PHE A 187 -4.06 -10.08 4.70
N SER A 188 -4.27 -8.98 3.98
CA SER A 188 -3.20 -8.26 3.29
C SER A 188 -2.06 -7.93 4.25
N GLY A 189 -0.80 -8.06 3.85
CA GLY A 189 0.35 -7.70 4.70
C GLY A 189 0.63 -8.63 5.89
N CYS A 190 -0.14 -9.73 6.07
CA CYS A 190 0.05 -10.67 7.19
C CYS A 190 1.32 -11.51 7.04
N SER A 191 2.48 -10.89 7.33
CA SER A 191 3.81 -11.46 7.10
C SER A 191 4.10 -12.73 7.91
N GLY A 192 3.50 -12.87 9.09
CA GLY A 192 3.63 -14.07 9.93
C GLY A 192 2.76 -15.24 9.48
N LEU A 193 1.74 -15.02 8.65
CA LEU A 193 0.73 -16.03 8.36
C LEU A 193 1.32 -17.12 7.46
N THR A 194 1.51 -18.32 8.00
CA THR A 194 2.20 -19.39 7.28
C THR A 194 1.30 -20.29 6.46
N SER A 195 0.05 -20.45 6.89
CA SER A 195 -0.97 -21.23 6.19
C SER A 195 -2.38 -20.78 6.60
N VAL A 196 -3.35 -21.00 5.72
CA VAL A 196 -4.77 -20.77 5.96
C VAL A 196 -5.59 -21.89 5.34
N THR A 197 -6.72 -22.24 5.97
CA THR A 197 -7.68 -23.19 5.40
C THR A 197 -9.02 -22.50 5.14
N ILE A 198 -9.45 -22.50 3.89
CA ILE A 198 -10.76 -22.02 3.47
C ILE A 198 -11.81 -23.11 3.77
N PRO A 199 -12.80 -22.85 4.65
CA PRO A 199 -13.82 -23.83 5.00
C PRO A 199 -14.80 -24.08 3.86
N ASN A 200 -15.65 -25.11 3.98
CA ASN A 200 -16.61 -25.47 2.93
C ASN A 200 -17.71 -24.42 2.69
N SER A 201 -17.98 -23.59 3.69
CA SER A 201 -19.03 -22.57 3.72
C SER A 201 -18.68 -21.29 2.97
N VAL A 202 -17.39 -21.00 2.74
CA VAL A 202 -16.96 -19.77 2.07
C VAL A 202 -17.40 -19.79 0.61
N THR A 203 -18.20 -18.79 0.25
CA THR A 203 -18.73 -18.56 -1.10
C THR A 203 -18.06 -17.40 -1.81
N SER A 204 -17.43 -16.47 -1.08
CA SER A 204 -16.71 -15.34 -1.65
C SER A 204 -15.44 -15.02 -0.87
N ILE A 205 -14.39 -14.66 -1.62
CA ILE A 205 -13.10 -14.16 -1.15
C ILE A 205 -12.84 -12.90 -1.95
N GLY A 206 -12.67 -11.77 -1.25
CA GLY A 206 -12.41 -10.48 -1.83
C GLY A 206 -11.06 -10.37 -2.53
N ASP A 207 -10.90 -9.30 -3.30
CA ASP A 207 -9.65 -9.00 -3.98
C ASP A 207 -8.56 -8.70 -2.95
N ARG A 208 -7.30 -9.02 -3.26
CA ARG A 208 -6.14 -8.79 -2.37
C ARG A 208 -6.23 -9.45 -0.99
N ALA A 209 -7.18 -10.38 -0.75
CA ALA A 209 -7.39 -10.98 0.57
C ALA A 209 -6.13 -11.61 1.20
N PHE A 210 -5.16 -12.05 0.38
CA PHE A 210 -3.87 -12.60 0.79
C PHE A 210 -2.68 -11.89 0.13
N GLN A 211 -2.85 -10.63 -0.26
CA GLN A 211 -1.77 -9.81 -0.82
C GLN A 211 -0.63 -9.64 0.20
N ASP A 212 0.61 -9.57 -0.27
CA ASP A 212 1.80 -9.22 0.52
C ASP A 212 1.93 -10.04 1.82
N CYS A 213 1.66 -11.34 1.73
CA CYS A 213 1.80 -12.33 2.80
C CYS A 213 3.06 -13.18 2.63
N PRO A 214 4.29 -12.65 2.84
CA PRO A 214 5.53 -13.36 2.51
C PRO A 214 5.76 -14.64 3.33
N GLY A 215 5.10 -14.81 4.47
CA GLY A 215 5.14 -16.06 5.24
C GLY A 215 4.25 -17.17 4.67
N LEU A 216 3.28 -16.84 3.80
CA LEU A 216 2.21 -17.77 3.43
C LEU A 216 2.72 -18.79 2.41
N THR A 217 2.89 -20.02 2.87
CA THR A 217 3.42 -21.13 2.07
C THR A 217 2.34 -21.97 1.39
N ALA A 218 1.10 -21.91 1.89
CA ALA A 218 -0.02 -22.66 1.32
C ALA A 218 -1.37 -22.08 1.73
N ILE A 219 -2.30 -22.05 0.78
CA ILE A 219 -3.73 -21.85 1.01
C ILE A 219 -4.43 -23.18 0.76
N GLN A 220 -4.97 -23.78 1.81
CA GLN A 220 -5.74 -25.02 1.73
C GLN A 220 -7.22 -24.71 1.56
N VAL A 221 -7.94 -25.60 0.87
CA VAL A 221 -9.39 -25.48 0.72
C VAL A 221 -10.04 -26.79 1.14
N ASN A 222 -11.08 -26.72 1.96
CA ASN A 222 -11.87 -27.89 2.34
C ASN A 222 -12.41 -28.59 1.08
N ALA A 223 -12.26 -29.91 0.99
CA ALA A 223 -12.66 -30.69 -0.19
C ALA A 223 -14.14 -30.50 -0.59
N ASN A 224 -15.01 -30.20 0.38
CA ASN A 224 -16.44 -29.98 0.18
C ASN A 224 -16.78 -28.52 -0.17
N ASN A 225 -15.81 -27.61 -0.26
CA ASN A 225 -16.08 -26.26 -0.75
C ASN A 225 -16.53 -26.33 -2.22
N THR A 226 -17.63 -25.65 -2.55
CA THR A 226 -18.24 -25.66 -3.89
C THR A 226 -17.79 -24.51 -4.78
N ASN A 227 -17.12 -23.49 -4.23
CA ASN A 227 -16.72 -22.26 -4.93
C ASN A 227 -15.21 -22.14 -5.16
N TYR A 228 -14.40 -22.80 -4.33
CA TYR A 228 -12.94 -22.74 -4.36
C TYR A 228 -12.31 -24.14 -4.37
N SER A 229 -11.06 -24.19 -4.82
CA SER A 229 -10.20 -25.37 -4.75
C SER A 229 -8.76 -24.96 -4.50
N SER A 230 -7.95 -25.88 -3.99
CA SER A 230 -6.50 -25.69 -3.85
C SER A 230 -5.77 -26.81 -4.57
N GLU A 231 -4.69 -26.47 -5.27
CA GLU A 231 -3.78 -27.43 -5.89
C GLU A 231 -2.34 -26.99 -5.63
N GLY A 232 -1.53 -27.87 -5.01
CA GLY A 232 -0.16 -27.53 -4.61
C GLY A 232 -0.08 -26.35 -3.62
N GLY A 233 -1.17 -26.07 -2.89
CA GLY A 233 -1.30 -24.92 -2.00
C GLY A 233 -1.72 -23.61 -2.69
N VAL A 234 -1.88 -23.59 -4.01
CA VAL A 234 -2.34 -22.41 -4.77
C VAL A 234 -3.86 -22.36 -4.80
N LEU A 235 -4.44 -21.18 -4.55
CA LEU A 235 -5.88 -20.99 -4.46
C LEU A 235 -6.48 -20.70 -5.85
N PHE A 236 -7.53 -21.44 -6.18
CA PHE A 236 -8.33 -21.27 -7.38
C PHE A 236 -9.82 -21.20 -7.05
N ASN A 237 -10.62 -20.70 -7.98
CA ASN A 237 -12.05 -21.03 -7.97
C ASN A 237 -12.26 -22.54 -8.20
N LYS A 238 -13.47 -23.05 -7.96
CA LYS A 238 -13.76 -24.50 -8.00
C LYS A 238 -13.45 -25.13 -9.35
N MET A 239 -13.73 -24.39 -10.43
CA MET A 239 -13.52 -24.84 -11.81
C MET A 239 -12.06 -24.69 -12.28
N LYS A 240 -11.18 -24.07 -11.48
CA LYS A 240 -9.80 -23.70 -11.85
C LYS A 240 -9.72 -22.86 -13.13
N THR A 241 -10.72 -22.02 -13.36
CA THR A 241 -10.71 -21.00 -14.42
C THR A 241 -10.17 -19.66 -13.93
N THR A 242 -10.07 -19.48 -12.62
CA THR A 242 -9.50 -18.28 -12.00
C THR A 242 -8.45 -18.69 -10.99
N LEU A 243 -7.21 -18.20 -11.16
CA LEU A 243 -6.19 -18.23 -10.13
C LEU A 243 -6.43 -17.05 -9.20
N VAL A 244 -6.80 -17.34 -7.96
CA VAL A 244 -7.22 -16.33 -6.98
C VAL A 244 -6.03 -15.79 -6.22
N SER A 245 -5.14 -16.67 -5.75
CA SER A 245 -3.92 -16.27 -5.05
C SER A 245 -2.88 -17.38 -5.09
N TYR A 246 -1.66 -16.99 -5.42
CA TYR A 246 -0.45 -17.76 -5.22
C TYR A 246 0.18 -17.37 -3.88
N PRO A 247 0.42 -18.32 -2.95
CA PRO A 247 1.05 -18.01 -1.68
C PRO A 247 2.49 -17.50 -1.84
N ALA A 248 2.74 -16.24 -1.46
CA ALA A 248 4.01 -15.54 -1.68
C ALA A 248 5.22 -16.20 -0.99
N GLY A 249 5.00 -16.90 0.12
CA GLY A 249 6.03 -17.65 0.85
C GLY A 249 6.35 -19.02 0.27
N LYS A 250 5.74 -19.44 -0.84
CA LYS A 250 6.12 -20.70 -1.51
C LYS A 250 7.53 -20.60 -2.06
N SER A 251 8.33 -21.64 -1.80
CA SER A 251 9.72 -21.76 -2.26
C SER A 251 9.88 -22.25 -3.70
N ASP A 252 8.81 -22.29 -4.49
CA ASP A 252 8.91 -22.72 -5.89
C ASP A 252 9.65 -21.62 -6.67
N THR A 253 10.65 -22.00 -7.46
CA THR A 253 11.40 -21.03 -8.28
C THR A 253 10.77 -20.80 -9.66
N ALA A 254 9.82 -21.65 -10.04
CA ALA A 254 9.06 -21.54 -11.28
C ALA A 254 7.64 -22.06 -11.09
N TYR A 255 6.68 -21.44 -11.75
CA TYR A 255 5.29 -21.88 -11.71
C TYR A 255 4.65 -21.86 -13.10
N THR A 256 3.92 -22.93 -13.44
CA THR A 256 3.13 -23.02 -14.66
C THR A 256 1.66 -22.95 -14.30
N ILE A 257 1.00 -21.86 -14.72
CA ILE A 257 -0.43 -21.69 -14.49
C ILE A 257 -1.18 -22.71 -15.37
N PRO A 258 -2.14 -23.50 -14.82
CA PRO A 258 -2.87 -24.50 -15.60
C PRO A 258 -3.63 -23.89 -16.79
N ASN A 259 -3.66 -24.59 -17.93
CA ASN A 259 -4.36 -24.16 -19.15
C ASN A 259 -5.88 -23.97 -18.99
N SER A 260 -6.48 -24.45 -17.90
CA SER A 260 -7.90 -24.18 -17.58
C SER A 260 -8.13 -22.74 -17.13
N VAL A 261 -7.08 -22.04 -16.67
CA VAL A 261 -7.16 -20.69 -16.12
C VAL A 261 -7.36 -19.68 -17.25
N THR A 262 -8.44 -18.92 -17.19
CA THR A 262 -8.78 -17.85 -18.12
C THR A 262 -8.61 -16.46 -17.49
N SER A 263 -8.54 -16.37 -16.16
CA SER A 263 -8.31 -15.12 -15.44
C SER A 263 -7.37 -15.31 -14.24
N ILE A 264 -6.60 -14.27 -13.94
CA ILE A 264 -5.74 -14.17 -12.77
C ILE A 264 -6.23 -12.94 -12.01
N ASN A 265 -6.54 -13.08 -10.73
CA ASN A 265 -6.97 -11.95 -9.92
C ASN A 265 -5.84 -10.92 -9.75
N ASP A 266 -6.24 -9.68 -9.47
CA ASP A 266 -5.30 -8.63 -9.11
C ASP A 266 -4.46 -9.06 -7.90
N SER A 267 -3.18 -8.69 -7.90
CA SER A 267 -2.21 -9.04 -6.84
C SER A 267 -2.01 -10.54 -6.58
N ALA A 268 -2.48 -11.43 -7.47
CA ALA A 268 -2.46 -12.88 -7.20
C ALA A 268 -1.05 -13.47 -7.03
N PHE A 269 0.00 -12.85 -7.56
CA PHE A 269 1.41 -13.20 -7.35
C PHE A 269 2.19 -12.09 -6.64
N SER A 270 1.53 -11.16 -5.94
CA SER A 270 2.24 -10.08 -5.24
C SER A 270 3.28 -10.63 -4.25
N ASP A 271 4.45 -10.00 -4.17
CA ASP A 271 5.58 -10.37 -3.30
C ASP A 271 6.07 -11.82 -3.40
N CYS A 272 5.85 -12.49 -4.54
CA CYS A 272 6.41 -13.83 -4.79
C CYS A 272 7.91 -13.76 -5.11
N ILE A 273 8.73 -13.40 -4.12
CA ILE A 273 10.16 -13.08 -4.28
C ILE A 273 11.02 -14.26 -4.73
N GLU A 274 10.58 -15.50 -4.49
CA GLU A 274 11.32 -16.72 -4.89
C GLU A 274 11.06 -17.12 -6.35
N LEU A 275 9.96 -16.66 -6.96
CA LEU A 275 9.62 -17.01 -8.33
C LEU A 275 10.56 -16.30 -9.31
N THR A 276 11.33 -17.10 -10.05
CA THR A 276 12.23 -16.62 -11.11
C THR A 276 11.59 -16.61 -12.49
N SER A 277 10.51 -17.39 -12.67
CA SER A 277 9.72 -17.47 -13.91
C SER A 277 8.28 -17.91 -13.64
N VAL A 278 7.35 -17.35 -14.41
CA VAL A 278 5.94 -17.77 -14.43
C VAL A 278 5.51 -17.98 -15.86
N THR A 279 4.95 -19.16 -16.15
CA THR A 279 4.37 -19.47 -17.47
C THR A 279 2.86 -19.23 -17.41
N ILE A 280 2.40 -18.23 -18.16
CA ILE A 280 1.00 -17.82 -18.26
C ILE A 280 0.39 -18.44 -19.53
N PRO A 281 -0.74 -19.16 -19.45
CA PRO A 281 -1.34 -19.80 -20.63
C PRO A 281 -2.02 -18.77 -21.55
N ASP A 282 -2.11 -19.10 -22.84
CA ASP A 282 -2.80 -18.31 -23.88
C ASP A 282 -4.33 -18.21 -23.68
N SER A 283 -4.88 -18.85 -22.64
CA SER A 283 -6.27 -18.67 -22.22
C SER A 283 -6.49 -17.38 -21.41
N VAL A 284 -5.42 -16.75 -20.90
CA VAL A 284 -5.49 -15.52 -20.09
C VAL A 284 -5.50 -14.29 -21.00
N THR A 285 -6.50 -13.42 -20.84
CA THR A 285 -6.73 -12.27 -21.74
C THR A 285 -6.21 -10.93 -21.20
N SER A 286 -5.74 -10.87 -19.97
CA SER A 286 -5.18 -9.65 -19.36
C SER A 286 -4.22 -9.99 -18.23
N ILE A 287 -3.21 -9.14 -18.04
CA ILE A 287 -2.43 -9.10 -16.80
C ILE A 287 -3.04 -7.98 -15.95
N GLY A 288 -3.62 -8.33 -14.81
CA GLY A 288 -4.36 -7.42 -13.94
C GLY A 288 -3.47 -6.45 -13.16
N ASP A 289 -4.09 -5.66 -12.29
CA ASP A 289 -3.38 -4.69 -11.48
C ASP A 289 -2.56 -5.43 -10.41
N TYR A 290 -1.35 -4.95 -10.15
CA TYR A 290 -0.41 -5.51 -9.16
C TYR A 290 -0.10 -7.02 -9.31
N THR A 291 -0.48 -7.69 -10.40
CA THR A 291 -0.45 -9.17 -10.50
C THR A 291 0.88 -9.78 -10.06
N PHE A 292 2.02 -9.21 -10.48
CA PHE A 292 3.37 -9.61 -10.12
C PHE A 292 4.13 -8.51 -9.35
N SER A 293 3.43 -7.57 -8.72
CA SER A 293 4.06 -6.54 -7.89
C SER A 293 4.99 -7.17 -6.86
N GLY A 294 6.17 -6.61 -6.63
CA GLY A 294 7.11 -7.12 -5.62
C GLY A 294 7.81 -8.44 -5.95
N CYS A 295 7.55 -9.07 -7.11
CA CYS A 295 8.25 -10.29 -7.56
C CYS A 295 9.73 -10.03 -7.91
N SER A 296 10.55 -9.68 -6.91
CA SER A 296 11.93 -9.24 -7.10
C SER A 296 12.86 -10.33 -7.66
N GLY A 297 12.53 -11.62 -7.49
CA GLY A 297 13.24 -12.73 -8.10
C GLY A 297 12.90 -12.98 -9.58
N LEU A 298 11.82 -12.39 -10.11
CA LEU A 298 11.32 -12.69 -11.45
C LEU A 298 12.26 -12.14 -12.52
N THR A 299 13.00 -13.03 -13.20
CA THR A 299 14.03 -12.64 -14.17
C THR A 299 13.48 -12.44 -15.58
N SER A 300 12.43 -13.19 -15.91
CA SER A 300 11.75 -13.11 -17.19
C SER A 300 10.28 -13.49 -17.03
N VAL A 301 9.44 -12.85 -17.83
CA VAL A 301 8.02 -13.18 -17.96
C VAL A 301 7.63 -13.10 -19.42
N THR A 302 6.92 -14.12 -19.89
CA THR A 302 6.32 -14.11 -21.22
C THR A 302 4.85 -13.76 -21.06
N ILE A 303 4.47 -12.57 -21.52
CA ILE A 303 3.07 -12.15 -21.57
C ILE A 303 2.41 -12.93 -22.72
N PRO A 304 1.26 -13.60 -22.50
CA PRO A 304 0.64 -14.44 -23.52
C PRO A 304 0.09 -13.61 -24.68
N ASN A 305 0.07 -14.17 -25.89
CA ASN A 305 -0.40 -13.46 -27.10
C ASN A 305 -1.91 -13.18 -27.09
N SER A 306 -2.64 -13.76 -26.16
CA SER A 306 -4.05 -13.49 -25.89
C SER A 306 -4.27 -12.25 -25.02
N ALA A 307 -3.24 -11.79 -24.29
CA ALA A 307 -3.39 -10.65 -23.40
C ALA A 307 -3.55 -9.35 -24.19
N THR A 308 -4.54 -8.53 -23.85
CA THR A 308 -4.83 -7.25 -24.51
C THR A 308 -4.35 -6.03 -23.73
N SER A 309 -4.01 -6.20 -22.45
CA SER A 309 -3.60 -5.12 -21.56
C SER A 309 -2.66 -5.61 -20.45
N ILE A 310 -1.82 -4.70 -19.96
CA ILE A 310 -1.04 -4.81 -18.73
C ILE A 310 -1.58 -3.79 -17.74
N GLY A 311 -2.05 -4.24 -16.58
CA GLY A 311 -2.64 -3.43 -15.53
C GLY A 311 -1.67 -2.45 -14.87
N ALA A 312 -2.22 -1.58 -14.02
CA ALA A 312 -1.44 -0.67 -13.20
C ALA A 312 -0.59 -1.46 -12.19
N PHE A 313 0.65 -1.05 -11.99
CA PHE A 313 1.60 -1.68 -11.06
C PHE A 313 1.85 -3.19 -11.30
N ALA A 314 1.45 -3.75 -12.45
CA ALA A 314 1.43 -5.19 -12.70
C ALA A 314 2.78 -5.90 -12.47
N PHE A 315 3.90 -5.23 -12.73
CA PHE A 315 5.28 -5.69 -12.50
C PHE A 315 6.06 -4.71 -11.63
N GLN A 316 5.39 -3.91 -10.79
CA GLN A 316 6.09 -2.96 -9.93
C GLN A 316 7.13 -3.69 -9.06
N VAL A 317 8.32 -3.11 -8.87
CA VAL A 317 9.39 -3.67 -8.02
C VAL A 317 9.87 -5.08 -8.45
N CYS A 318 9.60 -5.51 -9.69
CA CYS A 318 10.23 -6.70 -10.28
C CYS A 318 11.72 -6.40 -10.61
N SER A 319 12.54 -6.20 -9.58
CA SER A 319 13.94 -5.74 -9.72
C SER A 319 14.84 -6.74 -10.43
N GLY A 320 14.53 -8.05 -10.39
CA GLY A 320 15.19 -9.09 -11.16
C GLY A 320 14.86 -9.11 -12.64
N LEU A 321 13.79 -8.42 -13.09
CA LEU A 321 13.28 -8.53 -14.46
C LEU A 321 14.22 -7.82 -15.43
N THR A 322 15.02 -8.58 -16.17
CA THR A 322 16.03 -8.01 -17.08
C THR A 322 15.50 -7.65 -18.46
N SER A 323 14.42 -8.34 -18.87
CA SER A 323 13.77 -8.19 -20.16
C SER A 323 12.30 -8.57 -20.06
N VAL A 324 11.45 -7.89 -20.82
CA VAL A 324 10.04 -8.24 -21.01
C VAL A 324 9.70 -8.24 -22.50
N THR A 325 9.01 -9.29 -22.96
CA THR A 325 8.45 -9.32 -24.31
C THR A 325 6.99 -8.90 -24.23
N ILE A 326 6.67 -7.74 -24.82
CA ILE A 326 5.30 -7.22 -24.91
C ILE A 326 4.72 -7.64 -26.27
N PRO A 327 3.72 -8.53 -26.33
CA PRO A 327 3.18 -9.03 -27.60
C PRO A 327 2.34 -7.97 -28.34
N ASN A 328 2.20 -8.14 -29.66
CA ASN A 328 1.39 -7.26 -30.53
C ASN A 328 -0.13 -7.31 -30.25
N SER A 329 -0.57 -8.10 -29.28
CA SER A 329 -1.95 -8.09 -28.78
C SER A 329 -2.19 -7.00 -27.74
N ILE A 330 -1.14 -6.49 -27.09
CA ILE A 330 -1.24 -5.49 -26.03
C ILE A 330 -1.58 -4.12 -26.62
N THR A 331 -2.65 -3.52 -26.12
CA THR A 331 -3.15 -2.20 -26.54
C THR A 331 -2.88 -1.11 -25.52
N SER A 332 -2.69 -1.48 -24.24
CA SER A 332 -2.43 -0.57 -23.14
C SER A 332 -1.43 -1.12 -22.12
N ILE A 333 -0.60 -0.22 -21.59
CA ILE A 333 0.30 -0.45 -20.45
C ILE A 333 -0.13 0.49 -19.33
N GLY A 334 -0.47 -0.05 -18.16
CA GLY A 334 -1.02 0.70 -17.02
C GLY A 334 -0.03 1.66 -16.36
N ASN A 335 -0.58 2.52 -15.49
CA ASN A 335 0.22 3.40 -14.63
C ASN A 335 1.23 2.59 -13.82
N ALA A 336 2.49 3.05 -13.77
CA ALA A 336 3.56 2.40 -13.00
C ALA A 336 3.75 0.89 -13.26
N ALA A 337 3.30 0.36 -14.41
CA ALA A 337 3.27 -1.08 -14.69
C ALA A 337 4.63 -1.78 -14.52
N PHE A 338 5.75 -1.12 -14.84
CA PHE A 338 7.11 -1.60 -14.64
C PHE A 338 7.92 -0.68 -13.71
N ASN A 339 7.26 0.08 -12.84
CA ASN A 339 7.95 1.01 -11.95
C ASN A 339 8.89 0.24 -10.99
N TYR A 340 10.11 0.73 -10.78
CA TYR A 340 11.16 0.06 -9.98
C TYR A 340 11.64 -1.31 -10.53
N CYS A 341 11.39 -1.64 -11.80
CA CYS A 341 12.07 -2.75 -12.48
C CYS A 341 13.55 -2.40 -12.74
N SER A 342 14.37 -2.35 -11.69
CA SER A 342 15.74 -1.85 -11.76
C SER A 342 16.68 -2.69 -12.63
N GLY A 343 16.39 -3.98 -12.81
CA GLY A 343 17.11 -4.87 -13.73
C GLY A 343 16.75 -4.68 -15.20
N LEU A 344 15.63 -4.04 -15.53
CA LEU A 344 15.13 -3.95 -16.91
C LEU A 344 16.04 -3.05 -17.74
N THR A 345 16.66 -3.61 -18.78
CA THR A 345 17.72 -2.91 -19.55
C THR A 345 17.22 -2.22 -20.82
N SER A 346 16.21 -2.80 -21.46
CA SER A 346 15.55 -2.30 -22.66
C SER A 346 14.10 -2.79 -22.70
N VAL A 347 13.25 -2.05 -23.41
CA VAL A 347 11.87 -2.45 -23.69
C VAL A 347 11.51 -2.07 -25.12
N THR A 348 10.74 -2.92 -25.80
CA THR A 348 10.16 -2.62 -27.11
C THR A 348 8.65 -2.46 -26.98
N ILE A 349 8.14 -1.30 -27.38
CA ILE A 349 6.72 -0.98 -27.46
C ILE A 349 6.20 -1.47 -28.83
N PRO A 350 5.30 -2.47 -28.89
CA PRO A 350 4.80 -3.02 -30.14
C PRO A 350 3.88 -2.05 -30.89
N ASN A 351 3.55 -2.35 -32.15
CA ASN A 351 2.73 -1.47 -33.00
C ASN A 351 1.30 -1.23 -32.47
N SER A 352 0.82 -2.14 -31.63
CA SER A 352 -0.55 -2.19 -31.12
C SER A 352 -0.78 -1.31 -29.91
N VAL A 353 0.27 -0.91 -29.19
CA VAL A 353 0.14 -0.08 -27.98
C VAL A 353 -0.31 1.32 -28.35
N THR A 354 -1.48 1.68 -27.83
CA THR A 354 -2.11 2.99 -28.03
C THR A 354 -2.05 3.89 -26.81
N SER A 355 -1.83 3.31 -25.62
CA SER A 355 -1.73 4.02 -24.35
C SER A 355 -0.64 3.44 -23.44
N ILE A 356 0.15 4.32 -22.84
CA ILE A 356 1.15 4.04 -21.81
C ILE A 356 0.84 4.96 -20.64
N GLY A 357 0.53 4.38 -19.48
CA GLY A 357 0.20 5.11 -18.28
C GLY A 357 1.39 5.88 -17.71
N ASP A 358 1.09 6.87 -16.87
CA ASP A 358 2.13 7.69 -16.24
C ASP A 358 3.12 6.82 -15.47
N VAL A 359 4.39 7.22 -15.49
CA VAL A 359 5.49 6.59 -14.76
C VAL A 359 5.64 5.07 -14.98
N ALA A 360 5.10 4.53 -16.08
CA ALA A 360 5.13 3.09 -16.39
C ALA A 360 6.53 2.46 -16.32
N PHE A 361 7.58 3.23 -16.63
CA PHE A 361 8.98 2.79 -16.60
C PHE A 361 9.85 3.61 -15.62
N SER A 362 9.25 4.35 -14.68
CA SER A 362 10.01 5.16 -13.73
C SER A 362 10.84 4.28 -12.78
N HIS A 363 11.99 4.78 -12.34
CA HIS A 363 12.91 4.06 -11.45
C HIS A 363 13.45 2.72 -12.01
N CYS A 364 13.33 2.46 -13.31
CA CYS A 364 14.02 1.36 -13.99
C CYS A 364 15.50 1.71 -14.20
N TYR A 365 16.32 1.66 -13.14
CA TYR A 365 17.71 2.15 -13.19
C TYR A 365 18.62 1.48 -14.22
N GLY A 366 18.31 0.26 -14.67
CA GLY A 366 18.99 -0.43 -15.76
C GLY A 366 18.55 0.01 -17.16
N LEU A 367 17.42 0.73 -17.29
CA LEU A 367 16.77 0.98 -18.58
C LEU A 367 17.53 2.05 -19.35
N THR A 368 18.24 1.63 -20.38
CA THR A 368 19.08 2.51 -21.22
C THR A 368 18.37 2.98 -22.48
N GLU A 369 17.35 2.26 -22.93
CA GLU A 369 16.58 2.58 -24.12
C GLU A 369 15.14 2.07 -24.07
N ILE A 370 14.24 2.85 -24.66
CA ILE A 370 12.87 2.47 -24.99
C ILE A 370 12.76 2.51 -26.52
N GLN A 371 12.51 1.35 -27.12
CA GLN A 371 12.30 1.22 -28.55
C GLN A 371 10.81 1.16 -28.86
N VAL A 372 10.40 1.74 -29.99
CA VAL A 372 9.01 1.69 -30.45
C VAL A 372 8.99 1.12 -31.86
N ASP A 373 8.10 0.16 -32.12
CA ASP A 373 7.88 -0.38 -33.46
C ASP A 373 7.58 0.76 -34.46
N ALA A 374 8.22 0.72 -35.63
CA ALA A 374 8.08 1.76 -36.64
C ALA A 374 6.61 2.00 -37.09
N ASN A 375 5.79 0.94 -37.03
CA ASN A 375 4.38 0.95 -37.38
C ASN A 375 3.46 1.35 -36.22
N ASN A 376 3.97 1.60 -35.02
CA ASN A 376 3.15 2.11 -33.92
C ASN A 376 2.53 3.46 -34.32
N ALA A 377 1.21 3.59 -34.13
CA ALA A 377 0.45 4.78 -34.53
C ALA A 377 0.43 5.90 -33.46
N SER A 378 0.70 5.57 -32.19
CA SER A 378 0.59 6.47 -31.04
C SER A 378 1.93 7.00 -30.53
N TYR A 379 3.00 6.22 -30.67
CA TYR A 379 4.31 6.49 -30.10
C TYR A 379 5.42 6.39 -31.15
N SER A 380 6.58 6.96 -30.80
CA SER A 380 7.83 6.78 -31.54
C SER A 380 9.01 6.86 -30.58
N SER A 381 10.16 6.32 -30.97
CA SER A 381 11.42 6.51 -30.26
C SER A 381 12.46 7.20 -31.14
N GLU A 382 13.36 7.93 -30.50
CA GLU A 382 14.59 8.47 -31.11
C GLU A 382 15.71 8.40 -30.07
N GLU A 383 16.85 7.83 -30.44
CA GLU A 383 17.99 7.61 -29.51
C GLU A 383 17.62 6.88 -28.21
N GLY A 384 16.59 6.01 -28.26
CA GLY A 384 16.06 5.27 -27.11
C GLY A 384 15.15 6.09 -26.20
N VAL A 385 14.83 7.35 -26.54
CA VAL A 385 13.89 8.20 -25.79
C VAL A 385 12.48 8.04 -26.36
N LEU A 386 11.48 7.96 -25.48
CA LEU A 386 10.07 7.75 -25.84
C LEU A 386 9.34 9.06 -26.10
N PHE A 387 8.65 9.13 -27.23
CA PHE A 387 7.82 10.25 -27.64
C PHE A 387 6.44 9.77 -28.07
N ASN A 388 5.48 10.68 -28.18
CA ASN A 388 4.29 10.43 -29.01
C ASN A 388 4.69 10.30 -30.49
N LYS A 389 3.76 9.83 -31.34
CA LYS A 389 4.06 9.55 -32.77
C LYS A 389 4.57 10.77 -33.51
N MET A 390 4.03 11.95 -33.22
CA MET A 390 4.39 13.21 -33.86
C MET A 390 5.68 13.84 -33.30
N LYS A 391 6.29 13.24 -32.25
CA LYS A 391 7.43 13.80 -31.52
C LYS A 391 7.21 15.23 -31.00
N THR A 392 5.95 15.56 -30.69
CA THR A 392 5.55 16.82 -30.05
C THR A 392 5.54 16.72 -28.54
N THR A 393 5.42 15.51 -27.98
CA THR A 393 5.52 15.24 -26.55
C THR A 393 6.66 14.28 -26.28
N LEU A 394 7.60 14.69 -25.43
CA LEU A 394 8.57 13.77 -24.81
C LEU A 394 7.87 13.07 -23.65
N VAL A 395 7.64 11.77 -23.81
CA VAL A 395 6.82 10.98 -22.88
C VAL A 395 7.67 10.41 -21.75
N GLY A 396 8.87 9.92 -22.07
CA GLY A 396 9.76 9.37 -21.06
C GLY A 396 11.20 9.23 -21.54
N TYR A 397 12.13 9.61 -20.68
CA TYR A 397 13.56 9.43 -20.85
C TYR A 397 14.00 8.18 -20.08
N PRO A 398 14.73 7.24 -20.71
CA PRO A 398 15.25 6.05 -20.04
C PRO A 398 16.24 6.46 -18.95
N ILE A 399 15.85 6.30 -17.69
CA ILE A 399 16.62 6.76 -16.52
C ILE A 399 18.04 6.16 -16.47
N GLY A 400 18.23 4.89 -16.85
CA GLY A 400 19.53 4.23 -16.91
C GLY A 400 20.44 4.70 -18.05
N LYS A 401 19.95 5.58 -18.94
CA LYS A 401 20.77 6.21 -19.98
C LYS A 401 21.75 7.19 -19.33
N ASN A 402 22.98 6.73 -19.20
CA ASN A 402 24.12 7.41 -18.55
C ASN A 402 24.71 8.60 -19.34
N ALA A 403 23.89 9.32 -20.11
CA ALA A 403 24.32 10.52 -20.81
C ALA A 403 24.41 11.70 -19.84
N ALA A 404 25.50 12.47 -19.93
CA ALA A 404 25.67 13.70 -19.15
C ALA A 404 24.81 14.86 -19.68
N VAL A 405 24.56 14.87 -20.99
CA VAL A 405 23.82 15.94 -21.66
C VAL A 405 22.76 15.36 -22.59
N TYR A 406 21.65 16.07 -22.71
CA TYR A 406 20.61 15.74 -23.66
C TYR A 406 20.02 17.00 -24.30
N THR A 407 19.81 16.96 -25.61
CA THR A 407 19.16 18.05 -26.36
C THR A 407 17.79 17.58 -26.80
N ILE A 408 16.74 18.21 -26.28
CA ILE A 408 15.38 17.89 -26.67
C ILE A 408 15.18 18.34 -28.14
N PRO A 409 14.64 17.48 -29.03
CA PRO A 409 14.40 17.85 -30.43
C PRO A 409 13.45 19.06 -30.59
N ASN A 410 13.70 19.89 -31.60
CA ASN A 410 12.88 21.09 -31.91
C ASN A 410 11.43 20.76 -32.32
N SER A 411 11.09 19.49 -32.57
CA SER A 411 9.70 19.07 -32.79
C SER A 411 8.88 19.05 -31.49
N VAL A 412 9.54 18.95 -30.34
CA VAL A 412 8.89 18.81 -29.04
C VAL A 412 8.31 20.15 -28.60
N THR A 413 7.03 20.14 -28.29
CA THR A 413 6.28 21.27 -27.73
C THR A 413 5.93 21.06 -26.26
N SER A 414 5.93 19.82 -25.76
CA SER A 414 5.64 19.51 -24.36
C SER A 414 6.59 18.45 -23.78
N ILE A 415 7.07 18.70 -22.56
CA ILE A 415 7.72 17.69 -21.73
C ILE A 415 6.65 17.07 -20.83
N GLY A 416 6.45 15.75 -20.92
CA GLY A 416 5.40 15.03 -20.22
C GLY A 416 5.58 14.98 -18.69
N TYR A 417 4.54 14.45 -18.02
CA TYR A 417 4.57 14.14 -16.59
C TYR A 417 5.74 13.22 -16.26
N ALA A 418 6.56 13.58 -15.27
CA ALA A 418 7.71 12.79 -14.82
C ALA A 418 8.68 12.32 -15.91
N ALA A 419 8.73 13.01 -17.07
CA ALA A 419 9.41 12.49 -18.26
C ALA A 419 10.93 12.28 -18.09
N PHE A 420 11.58 13.05 -17.23
CA PHE A 420 12.98 12.91 -16.82
C PHE A 420 13.13 12.59 -15.32
N ALA A 421 12.07 12.18 -14.63
CA ALA A 421 12.13 11.94 -13.19
C ALA A 421 13.24 10.95 -12.83
N SER A 422 14.02 11.29 -11.79
CA SER A 422 15.18 10.57 -11.30
C SER A 422 16.34 10.41 -12.29
N CYS A 423 16.45 11.23 -13.34
CA CYS A 423 17.61 11.21 -14.25
C CYS A 423 18.88 11.77 -13.57
N ARG A 424 19.54 10.94 -12.75
CA ARG A 424 20.68 11.33 -11.91
C ARG A 424 21.98 11.61 -12.68
N TRP A 425 22.08 11.16 -13.93
CA TRP A 425 23.27 11.33 -14.77
C TRP A 425 23.24 12.61 -15.62
N LEU A 426 22.05 13.15 -15.90
CA LEU A 426 21.93 14.36 -16.72
C LEU A 426 22.41 15.57 -15.92
N THR A 427 23.52 16.17 -16.35
CA THR A 427 24.04 17.42 -15.80
C THR A 427 23.46 18.65 -16.49
N SER A 428 23.00 18.50 -17.73
CA SER A 428 22.33 19.56 -18.48
C SER A 428 21.32 19.00 -19.48
N VAL A 429 20.18 19.68 -19.59
CA VAL A 429 19.17 19.40 -20.61
C VAL A 429 18.91 20.68 -21.40
N THR A 430 19.12 20.61 -22.71
CA THR A 430 18.80 21.74 -23.60
C THR A 430 17.33 21.68 -23.98
N ILE A 431 16.56 22.64 -23.48
CA ILE A 431 15.13 22.81 -23.78
C ILE A 431 14.99 23.83 -24.93
N PRO A 432 14.49 23.42 -26.12
CA PRO A 432 14.36 24.31 -27.27
C PRO A 432 13.18 25.29 -27.11
N ASN A 433 13.22 26.39 -27.86
CA ASN A 433 12.13 27.40 -27.92
C ASN A 433 10.81 26.85 -28.52
N SER A 434 10.78 25.62 -29.02
CA SER A 434 9.54 24.95 -29.42
C SER A 434 8.72 24.49 -28.21
N VAL A 435 9.35 24.25 -27.05
CA VAL A 435 8.67 23.78 -25.84
C VAL A 435 7.84 24.90 -25.23
N THR A 436 6.55 24.64 -25.06
CA THR A 436 5.57 25.55 -24.46
C THR A 436 5.13 25.10 -23.07
N SER A 437 5.35 23.85 -22.68
CA SER A 437 4.93 23.32 -21.37
C SER A 437 5.92 22.30 -20.80
N ILE A 438 6.16 22.39 -19.50
CA ILE A 438 6.90 21.41 -18.70
C ILE A 438 5.93 20.77 -17.71
N GLY A 439 5.76 19.45 -17.80
CA GLY A 439 4.83 18.69 -16.96
C GLY A 439 5.18 18.69 -15.47
N ALA A 440 4.22 18.27 -14.64
CA ALA A 440 4.47 18.05 -13.22
C ALA A 440 5.53 16.95 -13.01
N PHE A 441 6.39 17.13 -12.01
CA PHE A 441 7.49 16.21 -11.68
C PHE A 441 8.48 15.94 -12.83
N ALA A 442 8.45 16.71 -13.93
CA ALA A 442 9.16 16.40 -15.17
C ALA A 442 10.65 16.11 -14.97
N PHE A 443 11.33 16.82 -14.07
CA PHE A 443 12.73 16.64 -13.70
C PHE A 443 12.91 16.32 -12.20
N GLN A 444 11.88 15.81 -11.52
CA GLN A 444 11.97 15.51 -10.09
C GLN A 444 13.16 14.59 -9.79
N VAL A 445 13.91 14.83 -8.71
CA VAL A 445 15.06 14.00 -8.28
C VAL A 445 16.18 13.89 -9.34
N CYS A 446 16.30 14.84 -10.26
CA CYS A 446 17.45 14.94 -11.17
C CYS A 446 18.69 15.47 -10.44
N SER A 447 19.26 14.66 -9.55
CA SER A 447 20.38 15.08 -8.67
C SER A 447 21.66 15.47 -9.41
N GLY A 448 21.82 15.05 -10.67
CA GLY A 448 22.95 15.45 -11.52
C GLY A 448 22.80 16.82 -12.15
N LEU A 449 21.57 17.34 -12.28
CA LEU A 449 21.27 18.54 -13.05
C LEU A 449 21.81 19.77 -12.33
N THR A 450 22.82 20.43 -12.91
CA THR A 450 23.48 21.59 -12.27
C THR A 450 22.87 22.91 -12.68
N SER A 451 22.36 23.00 -13.91
CA SER A 451 21.70 24.19 -14.41
C SER A 451 20.62 23.87 -15.42
N VAL A 452 19.61 24.74 -15.51
CA VAL A 452 18.56 24.64 -16.52
C VAL A 452 18.24 26.03 -17.09
N THR A 453 18.10 26.09 -18.41
CA THR A 453 17.58 27.28 -19.11
C THR A 453 16.15 27.01 -19.57
N ILE A 454 15.20 27.78 -19.03
CA ILE A 454 13.79 27.73 -19.42
C ILE A 454 13.55 28.77 -20.53
N PRO A 455 13.20 28.34 -21.76
CA PRO A 455 13.04 29.25 -22.88
C PRO A 455 11.80 30.15 -22.74
N ASN A 456 11.79 31.28 -23.47
CA ASN A 456 10.70 32.28 -23.42
C ASN A 456 9.33 31.69 -23.83
N SER A 457 9.34 30.64 -24.64
CA SER A 457 8.15 29.94 -25.12
C SER A 457 7.38 29.19 -24.03
N VAL A 458 8.03 28.81 -22.92
CA VAL A 458 7.39 28.02 -21.86
C VAL A 458 6.31 28.83 -21.17
N ALA A 459 5.06 28.42 -21.36
CA ALA A 459 3.85 29.05 -20.83
C ALA A 459 3.30 28.38 -19.58
N SER A 460 3.75 27.16 -19.26
CA SER A 460 3.40 26.48 -18.02
C SER A 460 4.53 25.58 -17.53
N ILE A 461 4.72 25.56 -16.21
CA ILE A 461 5.61 24.64 -15.50
C ILE A 461 4.75 23.96 -14.43
N GLY A 462 4.71 22.64 -14.46
CA GLY A 462 3.92 21.85 -13.53
C GLY A 462 4.48 21.87 -12.10
N ILE A 463 3.66 21.42 -11.16
CA ILE A 463 4.05 21.27 -9.75
C ILE A 463 5.28 20.35 -9.63
N TYR A 464 6.19 20.70 -8.71
CA TYR A 464 7.38 19.91 -8.40
C TYR A 464 8.24 19.55 -9.63
N ALA A 465 8.18 20.36 -10.71
CA ALA A 465 8.86 20.05 -11.96
C ALA A 465 10.37 19.85 -11.80
N PHE A 466 11.03 20.54 -10.85
CA PHE A 466 12.45 20.39 -10.52
C PHE A 466 12.68 20.08 -9.03
N ASP A 467 11.68 19.52 -8.34
CA ASP A 467 11.78 19.17 -6.93
C ASP A 467 12.87 18.10 -6.67
N TYR A 468 13.55 18.17 -5.52
CA TYR A 468 14.70 17.32 -5.16
C TYR A 468 15.86 17.30 -6.18
N CYS A 469 16.03 18.33 -7.01
CA CYS A 469 17.22 18.48 -7.84
C CYS A 469 18.41 18.96 -6.99
N SER A 470 18.99 18.06 -6.20
CA SER A 470 20.00 18.39 -5.19
C SER A 470 21.32 18.96 -5.74
N GLY A 471 21.59 18.79 -7.03
CA GLY A 471 22.73 19.39 -7.73
C GLY A 471 22.46 20.75 -8.39
N LEU A 472 21.21 21.23 -8.40
CA LEU A 472 20.80 22.40 -9.18
C LEU A 472 21.28 23.69 -8.52
N THR A 473 22.29 24.34 -9.12
CA THR A 473 22.90 25.56 -8.59
C THR A 473 22.31 26.84 -9.17
N SER A 474 21.81 26.79 -10.41
CA SER A 474 21.38 27.98 -11.16
C SER A 474 20.25 27.67 -12.13
N VAL A 475 19.27 28.57 -12.21
CA VAL A 475 18.19 28.52 -13.20
C VAL A 475 18.23 29.80 -14.02
N THR A 476 18.12 29.70 -15.35
CA THR A 476 17.93 30.87 -16.21
C THR A 476 16.55 30.83 -16.84
N ILE A 477 15.75 31.86 -16.61
CA ILE A 477 14.42 32.04 -17.21
C ILE A 477 14.53 33.08 -18.32
N LYS A 478 14.15 32.72 -19.54
CA LYS A 478 14.16 33.64 -20.70
C LYS A 478 12.84 34.39 -20.89
N ARG A 479 11.79 34.00 -20.17
CA ARG A 479 10.46 34.61 -20.28
C ARG A 479 10.40 35.92 -19.50
N TYR A 480 9.76 36.93 -20.08
CA TYR A 480 9.66 38.27 -19.48
C TYR A 480 8.74 38.33 -18.25
N ALA A 481 7.72 37.47 -18.20
CA ALA A 481 6.76 37.41 -17.10
C ALA A 481 6.47 35.95 -16.74
N PRO A 482 6.16 35.66 -15.46
CA PRO A 482 5.90 34.30 -15.00
C PRO A 482 4.79 33.63 -15.80
N ALA A 483 4.93 32.33 -15.96
CA ALA A 483 3.88 31.48 -16.48
C ALA A 483 2.74 31.43 -15.45
N GLU A 484 1.59 32.04 -15.75
CA GLU A 484 0.38 31.84 -14.95
C GLU A 484 -0.21 30.47 -15.30
N SER A 485 -0.35 29.59 -14.31
CA SER A 485 -1.03 28.30 -14.50
C SER A 485 -2.55 28.52 -14.48
N PRO A 486 -3.30 28.24 -15.55
CA PRO A 486 -4.75 28.35 -15.55
C PRO A 486 -5.45 27.14 -14.86
N ALA A 487 -4.70 26.21 -14.26
CA ALA A 487 -5.25 25.00 -13.65
C ALA A 487 -5.06 24.98 -12.12
N LEU A 488 -6.21 25.10 -11.44
CA LEU A 488 -6.55 24.70 -10.07
C LEU A 488 -6.37 25.70 -8.92
N THR A 489 -7.53 26.13 -8.42
CA THR A 489 -7.86 26.72 -7.12
C THR A 489 -7.66 25.75 -5.94
N ILE A 490 -6.58 24.97 -5.94
CA ILE A 490 -6.10 24.24 -4.77
C ILE A 490 -4.60 24.48 -4.69
N ILE A 491 -4.17 25.00 -3.54
CA ILE A 491 -2.80 25.34 -3.15
C ILE A 491 -1.77 24.36 -3.76
N SER A 492 -0.96 24.82 -4.73
CA SER A 492 0.04 24.01 -5.43
C SER A 492 1.33 24.83 -5.59
N TYR A 493 2.45 24.30 -5.11
CA TYR A 493 3.76 24.97 -4.88
C TYR A 493 4.91 24.03 -5.29
N GLY A 494 6.14 24.55 -5.25
CA GLY A 494 7.33 23.71 -5.11
C GLY A 494 8.13 23.40 -6.38
N ILE A 495 8.15 24.30 -7.37
CA ILE A 495 8.88 24.12 -8.63
C ILE A 495 10.33 23.69 -8.38
N PHE A 496 11.01 24.31 -7.41
CA PHE A 496 12.41 24.04 -7.04
C PHE A 496 12.54 23.63 -5.56
N ASP A 497 11.53 22.96 -5.02
CA ASP A 497 11.61 22.48 -3.64
C ASP A 497 12.74 21.48 -3.46
N SER A 498 13.24 21.40 -2.23
CA SER A 498 14.34 20.48 -1.88
C SER A 498 15.59 20.61 -2.79
N CYS A 499 15.85 21.82 -3.31
CA CYS A 499 17.05 22.18 -4.06
C CYS A 499 18.01 23.01 -3.17
N PRO A 500 18.75 22.38 -2.24
CA PRO A 500 19.48 23.09 -1.18
C PRO A 500 20.63 23.97 -1.68
N VAL A 501 21.15 23.70 -2.87
CA VAL A 501 22.29 24.44 -3.46
C VAL A 501 21.88 25.45 -4.53
N LEU A 502 20.58 25.63 -4.77
CA LEU A 502 20.07 26.61 -5.73
C LEU A 502 20.36 28.02 -5.21
N ALA A 503 21.29 28.71 -5.88
CA ALA A 503 21.82 30.00 -5.45
C ALA A 503 21.18 31.18 -6.19
N HIS A 504 20.87 31.04 -7.48
CA HIS A 504 20.29 32.12 -8.28
C HIS A 504 19.30 31.63 -9.33
N ILE A 505 18.26 32.43 -9.54
CA ILE A 505 17.28 32.33 -10.61
C ILE A 505 17.37 33.60 -11.44
N ASP A 506 18.04 33.51 -12.60
CA ASP A 506 18.27 34.62 -13.49
C ASP A 506 17.05 34.91 -14.37
N VAL A 507 16.61 36.16 -14.40
CA VAL A 507 15.50 36.65 -15.24
C VAL A 507 15.98 37.75 -16.21
N PRO A 508 15.25 38.04 -17.31
CA PRO A 508 15.82 38.80 -18.43
C PRO A 508 15.83 40.33 -18.26
N SER A 509 15.09 40.89 -17.30
CA SER A 509 15.06 42.34 -17.05
C SER A 509 14.62 42.67 -15.62
N SER A 510 14.79 43.92 -15.20
CA SER A 510 14.35 44.39 -13.86
C SER A 510 12.82 44.35 -13.72
N GLU A 511 12.08 44.57 -14.81
CA GLU A 511 10.63 44.40 -14.84
C GLU A 511 10.24 42.93 -14.66
N ALA A 512 10.99 42.01 -15.29
CA ALA A 512 10.79 40.58 -15.09
C ALA A 512 11.08 40.19 -13.64
N GLU A 513 12.18 40.67 -13.05
CA GLU A 513 12.49 40.46 -11.63
C GLU A 513 11.34 40.87 -10.72
N THR A 514 10.79 42.07 -10.94
CA THR A 514 9.64 42.56 -10.19
C THR A 514 8.42 41.66 -10.36
N ALA A 515 8.12 41.23 -11.59
CA ALA A 515 6.99 40.37 -11.90
C ALA A 515 7.12 38.98 -11.26
N TYR A 516 8.30 38.35 -11.35
CA TYR A 516 8.56 37.03 -10.79
C TYR A 516 8.54 37.05 -9.26
N LYS A 517 9.13 38.06 -8.60
CA LYS A 517 9.10 38.18 -7.13
C LYS A 517 7.69 38.38 -6.58
N ALA A 518 6.80 39.02 -7.35
CA ALA A 518 5.42 39.27 -6.95
C ALA A 518 4.46 38.13 -7.30
N ALA A 519 4.87 37.20 -8.18
CA ALA A 519 3.97 36.16 -8.66
C ALA A 519 3.83 35.00 -7.68
N LEU A 520 2.59 34.51 -7.58
CA LEU A 520 2.27 33.28 -6.87
C LEU A 520 3.11 32.12 -7.43
N ASN A 521 3.63 31.26 -6.56
CA ASN A 521 4.56 30.14 -6.84
C ASN A 521 6.02 30.53 -7.14
N TRP A 522 6.31 31.82 -7.34
CA TRP A 522 7.67 32.32 -7.51
C TRP A 522 8.14 33.17 -6.33
N SER A 523 7.19 33.72 -5.57
CA SER A 523 7.45 34.50 -4.34
C SER A 523 8.28 33.75 -3.30
N ASP A 524 8.18 32.42 -3.25
CA ASP A 524 8.94 31.57 -2.32
C ASP A 524 10.45 31.56 -2.62
N TYR A 525 10.82 31.99 -3.83
CA TYR A 525 12.19 32.08 -4.31
C TYR A 525 12.65 33.54 -4.52
N ALA A 526 11.93 34.52 -3.96
CA ALA A 526 12.16 35.95 -4.21
C ALA A 526 13.56 36.43 -3.80
N ASP A 527 14.19 35.79 -2.82
CA ASP A 527 15.56 36.05 -2.38
C ASP A 527 16.62 35.57 -3.38
N LYS A 528 16.27 34.61 -4.25
CA LYS A 528 17.15 34.00 -5.25
C LYS A 528 16.97 34.59 -6.65
N ILE A 529 15.90 35.36 -6.89
CA ILE A 529 15.59 35.93 -8.21
C ILE A 529 16.36 37.24 -8.41
N SER A 530 17.10 37.36 -9.51
CA SER A 530 17.83 38.58 -9.91
C SER A 530 17.94 38.71 -11.42
N VAL A 531 18.11 39.93 -11.93
CA VAL A 531 18.50 40.13 -13.34
C VAL A 531 19.83 39.44 -13.62
N LYS A 532 19.89 38.69 -14.71
CA LYS A 532 21.13 38.06 -15.18
C LYS A 532 22.24 39.12 -15.31
N PRO A 533 23.42 38.96 -14.67
CA PRO A 533 24.58 39.79 -14.98
C PRO A 533 24.94 39.62 -16.46
N GLU A 534 25.14 40.72 -17.18
CA GLU A 534 25.55 40.72 -18.60
C GLU A 534 26.80 39.87 -18.87
#